data_AF-A0ABD3RLL5-F1
#
_entry.id   AF-A0ABD3RLL5-F1
#
_cell.length_a   1.000
_cell.length_b   1.000
_cell.length_c   1.000
_cell.angle_alpha   90.00
_cell.angle_beta   90.00
_cell.angle_gamma   90.00
#
_symmetry.space_group_name_H-M   'P 1'
#
loop_
_entity.id
_entity.type
_entity.pdbx_description
1 polymer ?
#
loop_
_entity_poly.entity_id
_entity_poly.type
_entity_poly.pdbx_seq_one_letter_code
_entity_poly.pdbx_strand_id
1 'polypeptide(L)'
;MEVAYFVFHFQVLHVGFSAPTPIQAQSWPIALQGRDIVAIAKTGSGKTLGYLMPGFVHLRQRRNNTKLGPTVLVLSPTRELATQIQDEAVKFGRSSKISCTCLYGGAPKGPQLRDLDRGVDVVVATPGRLNDILEMRRISLRQVSYLVLDEADRMLDMGFEPQIRKIVKEVPSLRQTLMYTATWPKEVRKIAADLLVNPVQVNIGSVNVLAANKAITQYVEVMSPMDKRRRLEQILRSQEPGSKVIIFCSTKKMCDQLAGNLTRQFGAAAIHGDKSQGERDYVLNQFRSGRSAILVATDVAARGLDIKDIRVVINYDFPNGVEDYVHRIGRTGRAGATGIAYTFLSDQDAKHASDLVKLLEGANQNVPIEVRNMASRGGGMGRAKRQWGSGPNGYNGGRGGGRYDSSYGGRNGGRGNFGNSYSNGIRSRSRSPKPWQSSYA
;
A
#
# COMPACT_ATOMS: atom_id res chain seq x y z
N MET A 1 15.45 -32.40 -10.35
CA MET A 1 14.78 -31.12 -10.69
C MET A 1 13.44 -31.37 -11.38
N GLU A 2 13.40 -32.26 -12.37
CA GLU A 2 12.22 -32.53 -13.23
C GLU A 2 10.94 -32.93 -12.48
N VAL A 3 11.01 -33.76 -11.42
CA VAL A 3 9.80 -34.23 -10.72
C VAL A 3 9.05 -33.11 -9.98
N ALA A 4 9.77 -32.18 -9.36
CA ALA A 4 9.16 -31.01 -8.72
C ALA A 4 8.55 -30.07 -9.78
N TYR A 5 9.26 -29.85 -10.89
CA TYR A 5 8.75 -29.11 -12.04
C TYR A 5 7.46 -29.72 -12.59
N PHE A 6 7.40 -31.05 -12.72
CA PHE A 6 6.25 -31.75 -13.29
C PHE A 6 4.99 -31.62 -12.42
N VAL A 7 5.13 -31.79 -11.10
CA VAL A 7 4.01 -31.65 -10.16
C VAL A 7 3.45 -30.23 -10.16
N PHE A 8 4.33 -29.22 -10.17
CA PHE A 8 3.91 -27.83 -10.17
C PHE A 8 3.37 -27.36 -11.53
N HIS A 9 3.94 -27.83 -12.64
CA HIS A 9 3.44 -27.58 -13.98
C HIS A 9 2.03 -28.14 -14.18
N PHE A 10 1.79 -29.38 -13.75
CA PHE A 10 0.48 -30.02 -13.81
C PHE A 10 -0.57 -29.28 -12.97
N GLN A 11 -0.16 -28.73 -11.82
CA GLN A 11 -1.07 -27.99 -10.95
C GLN A 11 -1.44 -26.60 -11.50
N VAL A 12 -0.53 -25.92 -12.20
CA VAL A 12 -0.86 -24.67 -12.92
C VAL A 12 -1.92 -24.94 -13.99
N LEU A 13 -1.76 -26.01 -14.76
CA LEU A 13 -2.73 -26.41 -15.79
C LEU A 13 -4.08 -26.85 -15.19
N HIS A 14 -4.08 -27.61 -14.09
CA HIS A 14 -5.31 -28.08 -13.44
C HIS A 14 -6.15 -26.97 -12.79
N VAL A 15 -5.52 -25.86 -12.39
CA VAL A 15 -6.21 -24.70 -11.81
C VAL A 15 -6.76 -23.76 -12.90
N GLY A 16 -6.63 -24.11 -14.17
CA GLY A 16 -7.17 -23.36 -15.31
C GLY A 16 -6.28 -22.22 -15.80
N PHE A 17 -4.97 -22.22 -15.46
CA PHE A 17 -4.03 -21.31 -16.10
C PHE A 17 -3.57 -21.90 -17.44
N SER A 18 -4.05 -21.33 -18.53
CA SER A 18 -3.68 -21.73 -19.89
C SER A 18 -2.24 -21.38 -20.26
N ALA A 19 -1.71 -20.29 -19.69
CA ALA A 19 -0.32 -19.84 -19.90
C ALA A 19 0.16 -18.96 -18.74
N PRO A 20 1.48 -18.91 -18.47
CA PRO A 20 2.04 -17.96 -17.50
C PRO A 20 1.85 -16.51 -17.97
N THR A 21 1.59 -15.61 -17.03
CA THR A 21 1.57 -14.18 -17.33
C THR A 21 2.99 -13.67 -17.66
N PRO A 22 3.15 -12.50 -18.32
CA PRO A 22 4.48 -11.99 -18.67
C PRO A 22 5.43 -11.86 -17.49
N ILE A 23 4.94 -11.46 -16.31
CA ILE A 23 5.80 -11.39 -15.11
C ILE A 23 6.21 -12.78 -14.63
N GLN A 24 5.32 -13.77 -14.68
CA GLN A 24 5.63 -15.15 -14.30
C GLN A 24 6.67 -15.77 -15.24
N ALA A 25 6.46 -15.61 -16.55
CA ALA A 25 7.34 -16.15 -17.59
C ALA A 25 8.78 -15.64 -17.46
N GLN A 26 8.97 -14.39 -17.01
CA GLN A 26 10.29 -13.80 -16.80
C GLN A 26 10.84 -14.11 -15.40
N SER A 27 10.04 -13.98 -14.35
CA SER A 27 10.51 -14.13 -12.98
C SER A 27 10.84 -15.58 -12.60
N TRP A 28 10.11 -16.58 -13.11
CA TRP A 28 10.34 -17.98 -12.76
C TRP A 28 11.74 -18.50 -13.11
N PRO A 29 12.25 -18.40 -14.36
CA PRO A 29 13.58 -18.91 -14.68
C PRO A 29 14.68 -18.22 -13.87
N ILE A 30 14.56 -16.91 -13.64
CA ILE A 30 15.52 -16.13 -12.84
C ILE A 30 15.48 -16.59 -11.37
N ALA A 31 14.28 -16.75 -10.81
CA ALA A 31 14.13 -17.14 -9.41
C ALA A 31 14.63 -18.56 -9.17
N LEU A 32 14.43 -19.47 -10.13
CA LEU A 32 14.87 -20.87 -10.04
C LEU A 32 16.39 -21.02 -10.15
N GLN A 33 17.11 -20.00 -10.66
CA GLN A 33 18.57 -19.91 -10.61
C GLN A 33 19.09 -19.37 -9.26
N GLY A 34 18.22 -19.06 -8.31
CA GLY A 34 18.61 -18.52 -7.00
C GLY A 34 19.04 -17.05 -7.04
N ARG A 35 18.78 -16.32 -8.13
CA ARG A 35 19.10 -14.90 -8.26
C ARG A 35 18.07 -14.04 -7.55
N ASP A 36 18.53 -12.96 -6.94
CA ASP A 36 17.66 -11.92 -6.41
C ASP A 36 16.90 -11.21 -7.54
N ILE A 37 15.66 -10.78 -7.27
CA ILE A 37 14.78 -10.18 -8.28
C ILE A 37 14.20 -8.87 -7.77
N VAL A 38 14.21 -7.85 -8.63
CA VAL A 38 13.28 -6.72 -8.53
C VAL A 38 12.26 -6.86 -9.66
N ALA A 39 11.00 -7.10 -9.33
CA ALA A 39 9.92 -7.29 -10.28
C ALA A 39 8.94 -6.11 -10.23
N ILE A 40 8.90 -5.33 -11.30
CA ILE A 40 8.05 -4.16 -11.44
C ILE A 40 6.91 -4.49 -12.40
N ALA A 41 5.70 -4.59 -11.87
CA ALA A 41 4.50 -4.85 -12.65
C ALA A 41 3.24 -4.35 -11.92
N LYS A 42 2.22 -3.96 -12.69
CA LYS A 42 0.91 -3.51 -12.16
C LYS A 42 0.23 -4.56 -11.26
N THR A 43 -0.69 -4.13 -10.40
CA THR A 43 -1.54 -5.06 -9.63
C THR A 43 -2.37 -5.94 -10.58
N GLY A 44 -2.62 -7.19 -10.18
CA GLY A 44 -3.35 -8.16 -11.01
C GLY A 44 -2.55 -8.77 -12.17
N SER A 45 -1.24 -8.50 -12.28
CA SER A 45 -0.38 -9.11 -13.31
C SER A 45 0.05 -10.55 -13.00
N GLY A 46 -0.34 -11.11 -11.84
CA GLY A 46 0.03 -12.46 -11.42
C GLY A 46 1.33 -12.56 -10.63
N LYS A 47 1.79 -11.46 -10.00
CA LYS A 47 3.02 -11.39 -9.18
C LYS A 47 3.09 -12.48 -8.09
N THR A 48 1.96 -12.76 -7.45
CA THR A 48 1.86 -13.75 -6.36
C THR A 48 2.40 -15.13 -6.76
N LEU A 49 1.96 -15.67 -7.90
CA LEU A 49 2.51 -16.93 -8.41
C LEU A 49 3.92 -16.78 -9.01
N GLY A 50 4.31 -15.55 -9.38
CA GLY A 50 5.67 -15.22 -9.81
C GLY A 50 6.73 -15.56 -8.75
N TYR A 51 6.42 -15.34 -7.46
CA TYR A 51 7.32 -15.71 -6.36
C TYR A 51 6.94 -16.98 -5.60
N LEU A 52 5.64 -17.32 -5.49
CA LEU A 52 5.25 -18.53 -4.74
C LEU A 52 5.71 -19.81 -5.43
N MET A 53 5.59 -19.89 -6.76
CA MET A 53 5.93 -21.12 -7.49
C MET A 53 7.43 -21.47 -7.37
N PRO A 54 8.37 -20.55 -7.64
CA PRO A 54 9.79 -20.80 -7.37
C PRO A 54 10.07 -21.03 -5.88
N GLY A 55 9.39 -20.31 -4.98
CA GLY A 55 9.51 -20.50 -3.53
C GLY A 55 9.15 -21.91 -3.07
N PHE A 56 8.12 -22.54 -3.65
CA PHE A 56 7.77 -23.92 -3.37
C PHE A 56 8.84 -24.90 -3.85
N VAL A 57 9.40 -24.69 -5.05
CA VAL A 57 10.50 -25.51 -5.56
C VAL A 57 11.72 -25.38 -4.64
N HIS A 58 12.09 -24.16 -4.25
CA HIS A 58 13.18 -23.89 -3.31
C HIS A 58 12.95 -24.59 -1.97
N LEU A 59 11.75 -24.50 -1.41
CA LEU A 59 11.37 -25.13 -0.16
C LEU A 59 11.59 -26.65 -0.19
N ARG A 60 11.15 -27.31 -1.28
CA ARG A 60 11.32 -28.76 -1.45
C ARG A 60 12.78 -29.20 -1.53
N GLN A 61 13.65 -28.34 -2.03
CA GLN A 61 15.08 -28.61 -2.10
C GLN A 61 15.77 -28.49 -0.73
N ARG A 62 15.30 -27.59 0.14
CA ARG A 62 15.91 -27.36 1.47
C ARG A 62 15.54 -28.43 2.50
N ARG A 63 14.32 -28.97 2.46
CA ARG A 63 13.81 -29.99 3.41
C ARG A 63 14.01 -29.61 4.90
N ASN A 64 13.86 -28.33 5.20
CA ASN A 64 13.99 -27.81 6.57
C ASN A 64 12.88 -28.35 7.48
N ASN A 65 13.16 -28.46 8.78
CA ASN A 65 12.18 -28.81 9.79
C ASN A 65 11.25 -27.61 10.07
N THR A 66 9.98 -27.72 9.66
CA THR A 66 8.96 -26.67 9.80
C THR A 66 8.69 -26.21 11.23
N LYS A 67 9.04 -27.02 12.24
CA LYS A 67 8.90 -26.66 13.66
C LYS A 67 9.97 -25.69 14.16
N LEU A 68 11.07 -25.52 13.41
CA LEU A 68 12.18 -24.62 13.79
C LEU A 68 12.07 -23.24 13.14
N GLY A 69 11.12 -23.05 12.23
CA GLY A 69 10.88 -21.81 11.50
C GLY A 69 10.49 -22.05 10.05
N PRO A 70 9.97 -21.02 9.35
CA PRO A 70 9.65 -21.11 7.94
C PRO A 70 10.91 -21.11 7.07
N THR A 71 10.80 -21.73 5.90
CA THR A 71 11.83 -21.61 4.83
C THR A 71 11.56 -20.41 3.93
N VAL A 72 10.28 -20.10 3.70
CA VAL A 72 9.81 -19.00 2.87
C VAL A 72 9.11 -17.97 3.75
N LEU A 73 9.55 -16.72 3.67
CA LEU A 73 8.93 -15.58 4.33
C LEU A 73 8.44 -14.57 3.28
N VAL A 74 7.16 -14.23 3.32
CA VAL A 74 6.56 -13.18 2.47
C VAL A 74 6.10 -12.03 3.36
N LEU A 75 6.65 -10.85 3.15
CA LEU A 75 6.18 -9.61 3.78
C LEU A 75 5.17 -8.92 2.86
N SER A 76 4.04 -8.53 3.44
CA SER A 76 2.94 -7.84 2.76
C SER A 76 2.48 -6.61 3.56
N PRO A 77 2.11 -5.48 2.91
CA PRO A 77 1.71 -4.25 3.59
C PRO A 77 0.42 -4.37 4.39
N THR A 78 -0.56 -5.13 3.90
CA THR A 78 -1.89 -5.20 4.51
C THR A 78 -2.26 -6.63 4.86
N ARG A 79 -3.17 -6.75 5.82
CA ARG A 79 -3.76 -8.03 6.21
C ARG A 79 -4.48 -8.68 5.03
N GLU A 80 -5.26 -7.89 4.31
CA GLU A 80 -6.14 -8.34 3.24
C GLU A 80 -5.30 -8.97 2.10
N LEU A 81 -4.18 -8.32 1.76
CA LEU A 81 -3.23 -8.87 0.80
C LEU A 81 -2.51 -10.10 1.36
N ALA A 82 -2.09 -10.07 2.63
CA ALA A 82 -1.42 -11.21 3.26
C ALA A 82 -2.32 -12.47 3.28
N THR A 83 -3.62 -12.29 3.54
CA THR A 83 -4.60 -13.38 3.53
C THR A 83 -4.81 -13.92 2.12
N GLN A 84 -4.86 -13.06 1.09
CA GLN A 84 -4.94 -13.50 -0.30
C GLN A 84 -3.72 -14.30 -0.74
N ILE A 85 -2.52 -13.86 -0.35
CA ILE A 85 -1.29 -14.60 -0.64
C ILE A 85 -1.33 -15.96 0.08
N GLN A 86 -1.83 -16.03 1.32
CA GLN A 86 -2.02 -17.30 2.02
C GLN A 86 -3.01 -18.20 1.27
N ASP A 87 -4.16 -17.68 0.83
CA ASP A 87 -5.16 -18.46 0.09
C ASP A 87 -4.56 -19.05 -1.19
N GLU A 88 -3.83 -18.24 -1.94
CA GLU A 88 -3.09 -18.69 -3.13
C GLU A 88 -2.00 -19.72 -2.75
N ALA A 89 -1.27 -19.50 -1.66
CA ALA A 89 -0.25 -20.43 -1.21
C ALA A 89 -0.82 -21.78 -0.77
N VAL A 90 -1.95 -21.80 -0.07
CA VAL A 90 -2.66 -23.03 0.31
C VAL A 90 -3.20 -23.74 -0.92
N LYS A 91 -3.83 -23.00 -1.83
CA LYS A 91 -4.38 -23.53 -3.09
C LYS A 91 -3.32 -24.19 -3.95
N PHE A 92 -2.21 -23.50 -4.19
CA PHE A 92 -1.11 -23.98 -5.04
C PHE A 92 -0.10 -24.87 -4.30
N GLY A 93 -0.07 -24.86 -2.97
CA GLY A 93 0.77 -25.73 -2.15
C GLY A 93 0.16 -27.08 -1.77
N ARG A 94 -1.17 -27.25 -1.93
CA ARG A 94 -1.93 -28.41 -1.42
C ARG A 94 -1.42 -29.77 -1.89
N SER A 95 -1.17 -29.94 -3.19
CA SER A 95 -0.66 -31.19 -3.77
C SER A 95 0.70 -31.60 -3.16
N SER A 96 1.46 -30.59 -2.76
CA SER A 96 2.78 -30.72 -2.16
C SER A 96 2.76 -30.73 -0.64
N LYS A 97 1.58 -30.75 0.00
CA LYS A 97 1.47 -30.70 1.47
C LYS A 97 2.27 -29.54 2.10
N ILE A 98 2.36 -28.41 1.38
CA ILE A 98 3.05 -27.21 1.88
C ILE A 98 2.14 -26.51 2.87
N SER A 99 2.65 -26.28 4.07
CA SER A 99 1.92 -25.60 5.15
C SER A 99 2.13 -24.08 5.12
N CYS A 100 1.07 -23.30 5.22
CA CYS A 100 1.15 -21.83 5.17
C CYS A 100 0.30 -21.20 6.27
N THR A 101 0.87 -20.27 7.02
CA THR A 101 0.11 -19.43 7.96
C THR A 101 0.29 -17.94 7.64
N CYS A 102 -0.65 -17.13 8.11
CA CYS A 102 -0.65 -15.69 7.92
C CYS A 102 -0.60 -14.94 9.26
N LEU A 103 0.36 -14.03 9.41
CA LEU A 103 0.60 -13.27 10.63
C LEU A 103 0.29 -11.79 10.39
N TYR A 104 -0.84 -11.31 10.89
CA TYR A 104 -1.24 -9.91 10.74
C TYR A 104 -1.93 -9.33 11.98
N GLY A 105 -1.90 -7.99 12.09
CA GLY A 105 -2.52 -7.20 13.16
C GLY A 105 -4.07 -7.26 13.15
N GLY A 106 -4.71 -6.85 14.25
CA GLY A 106 -6.17 -6.74 14.33
C GLY A 106 -6.94 -8.07 14.49
N ALA A 107 -6.25 -9.21 14.49
CA ALA A 107 -6.83 -10.51 14.89
C ALA A 107 -6.14 -11.06 16.15
N PRO A 108 -6.83 -11.95 16.91
CA PRO A 108 -6.25 -12.65 18.06
C PRO A 108 -4.94 -13.35 17.70
N LYS A 109 -3.92 -13.24 18.56
CA LYS A 109 -2.62 -13.92 18.38
C LYS A 109 -2.74 -15.44 18.54
N GLY A 110 -3.63 -15.92 19.40
CA GLY A 110 -3.75 -17.34 19.76
C GLY A 110 -3.81 -18.32 18.58
N PRO A 111 -4.73 -18.16 17.62
CA PRO A 111 -4.78 -19.01 16.42
C PRO A 111 -3.47 -18.98 15.61
N GLN A 112 -2.91 -17.79 15.36
CA GLN A 112 -1.66 -17.62 14.61
C GLN A 112 -0.48 -18.32 15.32
N LEU A 113 -0.41 -18.22 16.65
CA LEU A 113 0.63 -18.90 17.44
C LEU A 113 0.47 -20.42 17.40
N ARG A 114 -0.77 -20.94 17.46
CA ARG A 114 -1.01 -22.38 17.34
C ARG A 114 -0.61 -22.95 15.98
N ASP A 115 -0.82 -22.18 14.91
CA ASP A 115 -0.36 -22.59 13.57
C ASP A 115 1.16 -22.66 13.52
N LEU A 116 1.86 -21.68 14.10
CA LEU A 116 3.32 -21.70 14.22
C LEU A 116 3.81 -22.90 15.05
N ASP A 117 3.16 -23.21 16.18
CA ASP A 117 3.53 -24.34 17.04
C ASP A 117 3.38 -25.70 16.33
N ARG A 118 2.46 -25.81 15.37
CA ARG A 118 2.31 -27.02 14.52
C ARG A 118 3.46 -27.20 13.53
N GLY A 119 4.18 -26.11 13.24
CA GLY A 119 5.23 -26.02 12.22
C GLY A 119 4.68 -25.58 10.87
N VAL A 120 5.35 -24.62 10.24
CA VAL A 120 4.95 -24.03 8.95
C VAL A 120 6.10 -23.91 7.98
N ASP A 121 5.82 -24.20 6.71
CA ASP A 121 6.76 -24.09 5.58
C ASP A 121 6.91 -22.65 5.11
N VAL A 122 5.76 -21.96 5.01
CA VAL A 122 5.59 -20.60 4.49
C VAL A 122 4.92 -19.73 5.55
N VAL A 123 5.51 -18.56 5.80
CA VAL A 123 4.86 -17.50 6.57
C VAL A 123 4.61 -16.31 5.67
N VAL A 124 3.36 -15.87 5.59
CA VAL A 124 3.00 -14.57 5.02
C VAL A 124 2.70 -13.63 6.19
N ALA A 125 3.25 -12.42 6.21
CA ALA A 125 3.09 -11.56 7.37
C ALA A 125 3.03 -10.06 7.05
N THR A 126 2.29 -9.32 7.88
CA THR A 126 2.48 -7.86 7.96
C THR A 126 3.64 -7.55 8.92
N PRO A 127 4.51 -6.56 8.60
CA PRO A 127 5.73 -6.31 9.37
C PRO A 127 5.51 -6.08 10.87
N GLY A 128 4.44 -5.37 11.25
CA GLY A 128 4.13 -5.11 12.66
C GLY A 128 3.87 -6.39 13.45
N ARG A 129 2.97 -7.26 12.97
CA ARG A 129 2.62 -8.50 13.68
C ARG A 129 3.79 -9.47 13.75
N LEU A 130 4.60 -9.57 12.70
CA LEU A 130 5.77 -10.44 12.73
C LEU A 130 6.78 -9.99 13.78
N ASN A 131 7.05 -8.69 13.88
CA ASN A 131 7.92 -8.14 14.92
C ASN A 131 7.38 -8.45 16.33
N ASP A 132 6.08 -8.27 16.59
CA ASP A 132 5.49 -8.64 17.88
C ASP A 132 5.76 -10.11 18.24
N ILE A 133 5.61 -11.03 17.27
CA ILE A 133 5.77 -12.47 17.49
C ILE A 133 7.26 -12.86 17.66
N LEU A 134 8.17 -12.17 16.94
CA LEU A 134 9.62 -12.30 17.11
C LEU A 134 10.06 -11.85 18.51
N GLU A 135 9.55 -10.73 18.98
CA GLU A 135 9.83 -10.21 20.32
C GLU A 135 9.34 -11.17 21.42
N MET A 136 8.19 -11.81 21.19
CA MET A 136 7.69 -12.89 22.06
C MET A 136 8.49 -14.19 21.95
N ARG A 137 9.49 -14.29 21.06
CA ARG A 137 10.30 -15.48 20.77
C ARG A 137 9.46 -16.70 20.40
N ARG A 138 8.34 -16.48 19.72
CA ARG A 138 7.40 -17.54 19.27
C ARG A 138 7.65 -18.01 17.85
N ILE A 139 8.58 -17.38 17.13
CA ILE A 139 9.04 -17.78 15.80
C ILE A 139 10.54 -17.51 15.69
N SER A 140 11.24 -18.35 14.94
CA SER A 140 12.64 -18.15 14.55
C SER A 140 12.70 -18.01 13.02
N LEU A 141 13.47 -17.06 12.51
CA LEU A 141 13.66 -16.84 11.07
C LEU A 141 14.98 -17.43 10.55
N ARG A 142 15.71 -18.17 11.38
CA ARG A 142 17.03 -18.71 11.03
C ARG A 142 17.05 -19.69 9.86
N GLN A 143 15.89 -20.27 9.50
CA GLN A 143 15.73 -21.17 8.35
C GLN A 143 15.24 -20.46 7.08
N VAL A 144 14.87 -19.18 7.19
CA VAL A 144 14.40 -18.41 6.04
C VAL A 144 15.56 -18.27 5.06
N SER A 145 15.38 -18.84 3.87
CA SER A 145 16.35 -18.79 2.77
C SER A 145 15.73 -18.25 1.48
N TYR A 146 14.44 -17.92 1.52
CA TYR A 146 13.69 -17.29 0.46
C TYR A 146 12.80 -16.18 1.06
N LEU A 147 13.18 -14.93 0.85
CA LEU A 147 12.52 -13.74 1.38
C LEU A 147 11.83 -12.99 0.25
N VAL A 148 10.55 -12.67 0.43
CA VAL A 148 9.76 -11.87 -0.50
C VAL A 148 9.29 -10.59 0.18
N LEU A 149 9.43 -9.47 -0.51
CA LEU A 149 8.77 -8.21 -0.20
C LEU A 149 7.73 -7.93 -1.29
N ASP A 150 6.45 -8.16 -1.01
CA ASP A 150 5.36 -7.90 -1.95
C ASP A 150 4.71 -6.53 -1.68
N GLU A 151 4.41 -5.80 -2.76
CA GLU A 151 4.02 -4.38 -2.72
C GLU A 151 4.98 -3.54 -1.84
N ALA A 152 6.28 -3.63 -2.14
CA ALA A 152 7.33 -2.97 -1.36
C ALA A 152 7.18 -1.45 -1.31
N ASP A 153 6.79 -0.82 -2.41
CA ASP A 153 6.38 0.60 -2.46
C ASP A 153 5.33 0.92 -1.39
N ARG A 154 4.29 0.10 -1.29
CA ARG A 154 3.22 0.30 -0.32
C ARG A 154 3.65 0.12 1.11
N MET A 155 4.56 -0.82 1.37
CA MET A 155 5.11 -0.96 2.71
C MET A 155 5.87 0.29 3.14
N LEU A 156 6.59 0.94 2.21
CA LEU A 156 7.28 2.20 2.49
C LEU A 156 6.32 3.37 2.69
N ASP A 157 5.28 3.48 1.86
CA ASP A 157 4.23 4.51 2.01
C ASP A 157 3.56 4.46 3.39
N MET A 158 3.44 3.25 3.96
CA MET A 158 2.85 3.02 5.28
C MET A 158 3.86 3.18 6.43
N GLY A 159 5.10 3.56 6.13
CA GLY A 159 6.15 3.76 7.12
C GLY A 159 6.67 2.46 7.73
N PHE A 160 6.55 1.32 7.05
CA PHE A 160 7.04 0.03 7.55
C PHE A 160 8.55 -0.19 7.36
N GLU A 161 9.28 0.76 6.77
CA GLU A 161 10.72 0.62 6.55
C GLU A 161 11.49 0.19 7.81
N PRO A 162 11.32 0.83 8.99
CA PRO A 162 12.03 0.42 10.20
C PRO A 162 11.70 -1.03 10.61
N GLN A 163 10.43 -1.43 10.50
CA GLN A 163 9.94 -2.75 10.85
C GLN A 163 10.50 -3.82 9.90
N ILE A 164 10.56 -3.54 8.60
CA ILE A 164 11.17 -4.42 7.60
C ILE A 164 12.64 -4.61 7.93
N ARG A 165 13.39 -3.52 8.15
CA ARG A 165 14.82 -3.59 8.47
C ARG A 165 15.08 -4.41 9.74
N LYS A 166 14.22 -4.28 10.75
CA LYS A 166 14.29 -5.11 11.97
C LYS A 166 14.10 -6.59 11.67
N ILE A 167 13.09 -6.94 10.87
CA ILE A 167 12.84 -8.34 10.47
C ILE A 167 14.01 -8.91 9.69
N VAL A 168 14.52 -8.20 8.67
CA VAL A 168 15.59 -8.72 7.81
C VAL A 168 16.89 -8.96 8.58
N LYS A 169 17.15 -8.22 9.66
CA LYS A 169 18.30 -8.49 10.55
C LYS A 169 18.23 -9.85 11.25
N GLU A 170 17.03 -10.38 11.47
CA GLU A 170 16.81 -11.71 12.07
C GLU A 170 16.85 -12.84 11.02
N VAL A 171 16.89 -12.50 9.73
CA VAL A 171 16.96 -13.44 8.61
C VAL A 171 18.44 -13.66 8.22
N PRO A 172 18.87 -14.91 7.94
CA PRO A 172 20.21 -15.17 7.42
C PRO A 172 20.61 -14.30 6.23
N SER A 173 21.88 -13.90 6.16
CA SER A 173 22.44 -13.14 5.04
C SER A 173 22.47 -13.96 3.74
N LEU A 174 22.78 -15.26 3.84
CA LEU A 174 22.71 -16.20 2.72
C LEU A 174 21.25 -16.62 2.48
N ARG A 175 20.54 -15.81 1.72
CA ARG A 175 19.16 -16.04 1.28
C ARG A 175 18.97 -15.50 -0.14
N GLN A 176 17.94 -15.98 -0.80
CA GLN A 176 17.42 -15.32 -2.00
C GLN A 176 16.37 -14.28 -1.59
N THR A 177 16.48 -13.06 -2.11
CA THR A 177 15.54 -11.96 -1.84
C THR A 177 14.84 -11.53 -3.14
N LEU A 178 13.50 -11.49 -3.10
CA LEU A 178 12.68 -11.03 -4.21
C LEU A 178 11.83 -9.86 -3.76
N MET A 179 11.87 -8.77 -4.52
CA MET A 179 11.07 -7.58 -4.29
C MET A 179 10.09 -7.41 -5.44
N TYR A 180 8.80 -7.39 -5.13
CA TYR A 180 7.72 -7.17 -6.09
C TYR A 180 7.02 -5.86 -5.78
N THR A 181 6.85 -5.02 -6.79
CA THR A 181 6.34 -3.65 -6.63
C THR A 181 5.58 -3.19 -7.86
N ALA A 182 4.66 -2.24 -7.70
CA ALA A 182 3.98 -1.62 -8.83
C ALA A 182 4.73 -0.38 -9.34
N THR A 183 5.42 0.31 -8.43
CA THR A 183 6.14 1.55 -8.72
C THR A 183 7.62 1.44 -8.34
N TRP A 184 8.46 2.36 -8.87
CA TRP A 184 9.91 2.35 -8.64
C TRP A 184 10.50 3.71 -8.25
N PRO A 185 9.96 4.35 -7.19
CA PRO A 185 10.46 5.64 -6.73
C PRO A 185 11.87 5.51 -6.08
N LYS A 186 12.47 6.64 -5.70
CA LYS A 186 13.85 6.66 -5.17
C LYS A 186 13.96 5.90 -3.84
N GLU A 187 12.92 5.98 -3.04
CA GLU A 187 12.80 5.38 -1.71
C GLU A 187 12.78 3.84 -1.82
N VAL A 188 12.02 3.31 -2.78
CA VAL A 188 11.98 1.86 -3.07
C VAL A 188 13.32 1.38 -3.62
N ARG A 189 13.95 2.16 -4.51
CA ARG A 189 15.31 1.84 -5.00
C ARG A 189 16.34 1.77 -3.88
N LYS A 190 16.24 2.67 -2.89
CA LYS A 190 17.13 2.70 -1.73
C LYS A 190 17.00 1.44 -0.89
N ILE A 191 15.78 1.04 -0.51
CA ILE A 191 15.61 -0.21 0.25
C ILE A 191 16.01 -1.43 -0.57
N ALA A 192 15.80 -1.43 -1.89
CA ALA A 192 16.22 -2.53 -2.75
C ALA A 192 17.74 -2.70 -2.77
N ALA A 193 18.49 -1.59 -2.88
CA ALA A 193 19.95 -1.61 -2.83
C ALA A 193 20.49 -2.14 -1.49
N ASP A 194 19.77 -1.89 -0.39
CA ASP A 194 20.18 -2.35 0.94
C ASP A 194 19.86 -3.83 1.22
N LEU A 195 18.77 -4.36 0.62
CA LEU A 195 18.25 -5.68 0.96
C LEU A 195 18.60 -6.80 -0.03
N LEU A 196 18.87 -6.45 -1.30
CA LEU A 196 19.13 -7.40 -2.38
C LEU A 196 20.61 -7.38 -2.81
N VAL A 197 21.09 -8.51 -3.35
CA VAL A 197 22.46 -8.69 -3.84
C VAL A 197 22.46 -8.97 -5.33
N ASN A 198 23.02 -8.05 -6.13
CA ASN A 198 23.09 -8.13 -7.60
C ASN A 198 21.76 -8.60 -8.25
N PRO A 199 20.62 -7.93 -7.94
CA PRO A 199 19.32 -8.38 -8.40
C PRO A 199 19.15 -8.21 -9.90
N VAL A 200 18.40 -9.13 -10.52
CA VAL A 200 17.89 -8.94 -11.87
C VAL A 200 16.61 -8.13 -11.81
N GLN A 201 16.56 -7.01 -12.53
CA GLN A 201 15.38 -6.18 -12.61
C GLN A 201 14.50 -6.62 -13.80
N VAL A 202 13.27 -7.03 -13.50
CA VAL A 202 12.24 -7.43 -14.47
C VAL A 202 11.15 -6.36 -14.52
N ASN A 203 10.96 -5.79 -15.70
CA ASN A 203 10.05 -4.68 -15.94
C ASN A 203 8.96 -5.08 -16.93
N ILE A 204 7.72 -5.16 -16.47
CA ILE A 204 6.57 -5.48 -17.33
C ILE A 204 5.73 -4.22 -17.55
N GLY A 205 5.77 -3.72 -18.78
CA GLY A 205 5.13 -2.45 -19.17
C GLY A 205 6.07 -1.25 -19.02
N SER A 206 5.52 -0.04 -19.15
CA SER A 206 6.28 1.21 -19.07
C SER A 206 6.58 1.56 -17.61
N VAL A 207 7.85 1.48 -17.21
CA VAL A 207 8.34 1.64 -15.82
C VAL A 207 8.30 3.09 -15.33
N ASN A 208 8.40 4.05 -16.26
CA ASN A 208 8.55 5.48 -15.98
C ASN A 208 7.28 6.30 -16.19
N VAL A 209 6.22 5.68 -16.69
CA VAL A 209 4.90 6.31 -16.82
C VAL A 209 3.99 5.51 -15.92
N LEU A 210 3.41 6.15 -14.89
CA LEU A 210 2.24 5.65 -14.19
C LEU A 210 1.13 5.44 -15.23
N ALA A 211 1.19 4.31 -15.93
CA ALA A 211 0.28 4.01 -17.01
C ALA A 211 -0.99 3.47 -16.37
N ALA A 212 -2.00 4.32 -16.29
CA ALA A 212 -3.36 3.87 -16.02
C ALA A 212 -3.72 2.78 -17.03
N ASN A 213 -4.41 1.74 -16.55
CA ASN A 213 -4.82 0.65 -17.40
C ASN A 213 -5.74 1.19 -18.51
N LYS A 214 -5.32 1.08 -19.77
CA LYS A 214 -6.07 1.60 -20.93
C LYS A 214 -7.47 0.97 -21.09
N ALA A 215 -7.73 -0.17 -20.44
CA ALA A 215 -9.05 -0.78 -20.38
C ALA A 215 -10.05 -0.03 -19.47
N ILE A 216 -9.61 1.03 -18.78
CA ILE A 216 -10.43 1.83 -17.88
C ILE A 216 -10.77 3.17 -18.54
N THR A 217 -12.07 3.39 -18.78
CA THR A 217 -12.59 4.70 -19.18
C THR A 217 -12.61 5.62 -17.97
N GLN A 218 -11.96 6.78 -18.07
CA GLN A 218 -11.76 7.70 -16.96
C GLN A 218 -12.54 9.00 -17.19
N TYR A 219 -13.47 9.30 -16.29
CA TYR A 219 -14.19 10.57 -16.21
C TYR A 219 -13.67 11.38 -15.03
N VAL A 220 -13.15 12.56 -15.31
CA VAL A 220 -12.72 13.51 -14.27
C VAL A 220 -13.65 14.72 -14.33
N GLU A 221 -14.21 15.09 -13.19
CA GLU A 221 -15.19 16.17 -13.09
C GLU A 221 -14.73 17.16 -12.02
N VAL A 222 -14.50 18.41 -12.41
CA VAL A 222 -14.18 19.49 -11.48
C VAL A 222 -15.49 20.01 -10.90
N MET A 223 -15.64 19.96 -9.57
CA MET A 223 -16.87 20.38 -8.89
C MET A 223 -16.64 20.85 -7.46
N SER A 224 -17.60 21.62 -6.96
CA SER A 224 -17.67 21.99 -5.55
C SER A 224 -17.93 20.76 -4.66
N PRO A 225 -17.37 20.71 -3.44
CA PRO A 225 -17.69 19.66 -2.46
C PRO A 225 -19.19 19.46 -2.21
N MET A 226 -20.00 20.52 -2.35
CA MET A 226 -21.45 20.46 -2.15
C MET A 226 -22.18 19.67 -3.24
N ASP A 227 -21.63 19.64 -4.46
CA ASP A 227 -22.22 18.95 -5.60
C ASP A 227 -21.91 17.45 -5.65
N LYS A 228 -20.81 17.03 -5.01
CA LYS A 228 -20.29 15.65 -5.05
C LYS A 228 -21.35 14.61 -4.70
N ARG A 229 -22.16 14.85 -3.66
CA ARG A 229 -23.20 13.89 -3.23
C ARG A 229 -24.28 13.71 -4.30
N ARG A 230 -24.80 14.82 -4.84
CA ARG A 230 -25.84 14.79 -5.88
C ARG A 230 -25.32 14.07 -7.11
N ARG A 231 -24.09 14.37 -7.54
CA ARG A 231 -23.46 13.74 -8.69
C ARG A 231 -23.22 12.25 -8.48
N LEU A 232 -22.76 11.86 -7.28
CA LEU A 232 -22.59 10.46 -6.91
C LEU A 232 -23.89 9.68 -7.07
N GLU A 233 -25.00 10.17 -6.53
CA GLU A 233 -26.29 9.49 -6.63
C GLU A 233 -26.77 9.37 -8.10
N GLN A 234 -26.51 10.36 -8.95
CA GLN A 234 -26.81 10.28 -10.39
C GLN A 234 -26.01 9.16 -11.06
N ILE A 235 -24.71 9.06 -10.77
CA ILE A 235 -23.85 7.99 -11.31
C ILE A 235 -24.36 6.63 -10.84
N LEU A 236 -24.71 6.48 -9.56
CA LEU A 236 -25.19 5.22 -9.02
C LEU A 236 -26.53 4.79 -9.64
N ARG A 237 -27.46 5.73 -9.85
CA ARG A 237 -28.75 5.45 -10.50
C ARG A 237 -28.63 5.10 -11.99
N SER A 238 -27.55 5.53 -12.65
CA SER A 238 -27.32 5.19 -14.06
C SER A 238 -26.63 3.83 -14.25
N GLN A 239 -26.26 3.13 -13.17
CA GLN A 239 -25.68 1.79 -13.27
C GLN A 239 -26.77 0.73 -13.35
N GLU A 240 -26.47 -0.38 -14.03
CA GLU A 240 -27.35 -1.54 -14.03
C GLU A 240 -27.49 -2.11 -12.60
N PRO A 241 -28.70 -2.55 -12.20
CA PRO A 241 -28.91 -3.18 -10.89
C PRO A 241 -27.92 -4.33 -10.64
N GLY A 242 -27.31 -4.33 -9.46
CA GLY A 242 -26.30 -5.33 -9.08
C GLY A 242 -24.86 -5.02 -9.52
N SER A 243 -24.64 -3.92 -10.24
CA SER A 243 -23.28 -3.45 -10.56
C SER A 243 -22.47 -3.21 -9.29
N LYS A 244 -21.33 -3.89 -9.15
CA LYS A 244 -20.40 -3.67 -8.03
C LYS A 244 -19.65 -2.36 -8.20
N VAL A 245 -19.81 -1.47 -7.23
CA VAL A 245 -19.19 -0.14 -7.19
C VAL A 245 -18.31 -0.01 -5.95
N ILE A 246 -17.10 0.53 -6.12
CA ILE A 246 -16.25 0.96 -5.00
C ILE A 246 -16.12 2.47 -5.00
N ILE A 247 -16.34 3.09 -3.85
CA ILE A 247 -16.26 4.53 -3.66
C ILE A 247 -15.12 4.82 -2.68
N PHE A 248 -14.16 5.63 -3.10
CA PHE A 248 -13.02 6.02 -2.29
C PHE A 248 -13.21 7.40 -1.67
N CYS A 249 -13.04 7.47 -0.34
CA CYS A 249 -13.06 8.71 0.43
C CYS A 249 -11.75 8.88 1.19
N SER A 250 -11.38 10.13 1.49
CA SER A 250 -10.09 10.42 2.16
C SER A 250 -10.10 10.11 3.67
N THR A 251 -11.27 10.13 4.32
CA THR A 251 -11.38 9.93 5.78
C THR A 251 -12.34 8.82 6.16
N LYS A 252 -12.07 8.22 7.33
CA LYS A 252 -12.91 7.18 7.95
C LYS A 252 -14.33 7.69 8.23
N LYS A 253 -14.43 8.90 8.81
CA LYS A 253 -15.70 9.57 9.10
C LYS A 253 -16.54 9.79 7.83
N MET A 254 -15.91 10.21 6.74
CA MET A 254 -16.59 10.38 5.45
C MET A 254 -17.10 9.04 4.91
N CYS A 255 -16.33 7.94 5.08
CA CYS A 255 -16.79 6.61 4.66
C CYS A 255 -18.09 6.21 5.38
N ASP A 256 -18.14 6.35 6.71
CA ASP A 256 -19.34 6.01 7.48
C ASP A 256 -20.53 6.90 7.14
N GLN A 257 -20.31 8.22 7.03
CA GLN A 257 -21.36 9.17 6.66
C GLN A 257 -21.94 8.87 5.27
N LEU A 258 -21.06 8.63 4.30
CA LEU A 258 -21.49 8.37 2.93
C LEU A 258 -22.18 7.01 2.81
N ALA A 259 -21.65 5.96 3.44
CA ALA A 259 -22.31 4.66 3.47
C ALA A 259 -23.69 4.76 4.10
N GLY A 260 -23.83 5.40 5.27
CA GLY A 260 -25.13 5.55 5.95
C GLY A 260 -26.19 6.25 5.09
N ASN A 261 -25.79 7.27 4.32
CA ASN A 261 -26.68 7.96 3.39
C ASN A 261 -27.12 7.07 2.21
N LEU A 262 -26.23 6.20 1.74
CA LEU A 262 -26.46 5.35 0.58
C LEU A 262 -27.06 3.99 0.94
N THR A 263 -26.98 3.53 2.19
CA THR A 263 -27.39 2.18 2.60
C THR A 263 -28.84 1.88 2.22
N ARG A 264 -29.77 2.80 2.48
CA ARG A 264 -31.21 2.58 2.23
C ARG A 264 -31.57 2.50 0.75
N GLN A 265 -30.91 3.29 -0.10
CA GLN A 265 -31.27 3.42 -1.52
C GLN A 265 -30.46 2.49 -2.43
N PHE A 266 -29.22 2.17 -2.05
CA PHE A 266 -28.27 1.49 -2.93
C PHE A 266 -27.56 0.29 -2.29
N GLY A 267 -27.80 0.00 -1.01
CA GLY A 267 -27.14 -1.12 -0.32
C GLY A 267 -25.63 -0.91 -0.19
N ALA A 268 -25.23 0.22 0.40
CA ALA A 268 -23.83 0.56 0.67
C ALA A 268 -23.35 0.14 2.06
N ALA A 269 -22.07 -0.28 2.13
CA ALA A 269 -21.36 -0.57 3.35
C ALA A 269 -19.98 0.10 3.38
N ALA A 270 -19.50 0.50 4.57
CA ALA A 270 -18.21 1.16 4.75
C ALA A 270 -17.11 0.19 5.23
N ILE A 271 -15.89 0.36 4.74
CA ILE A 271 -14.69 -0.34 5.21
C ILE A 271 -13.53 0.65 5.42
N HIS A 272 -12.97 0.69 6.63
CA HIS A 272 -11.87 1.61 6.98
C HIS A 272 -11.07 1.09 8.18
N GLY A 273 -10.06 1.86 8.61
CA GLY A 273 -9.13 1.53 9.71
C GLY A 273 -9.74 1.29 11.08
N ASP A 274 -10.92 1.88 11.36
CA ASP A 274 -11.55 1.78 12.70
C ASP A 274 -12.61 0.69 12.77
N LYS A 275 -12.98 0.08 11.64
CA LYS A 275 -13.80 -1.13 11.66
C LYS A 275 -12.98 -2.24 12.31
N SER A 276 -13.60 -2.93 13.26
CA SER A 276 -13.06 -4.19 13.76
C SER A 276 -12.90 -5.17 12.61
N GLN A 277 -12.05 -6.17 12.80
CA GLN A 277 -11.91 -7.13 11.72
C GLN A 277 -13.20 -7.88 11.41
N GLY A 278 -13.93 -8.35 12.43
CA GLY A 278 -15.16 -9.10 12.19
C GLY A 278 -16.11 -8.32 11.26
N GLU A 279 -16.19 -7.00 11.45
CA GLU A 279 -16.93 -6.10 10.57
C GLU A 279 -16.32 -6.01 9.16
N ARG A 280 -15.00 -5.88 9.03
CA ARG A 280 -14.31 -5.88 7.72
C ARG A 280 -14.60 -7.17 6.94
N ASP A 281 -14.41 -8.32 7.57
CA ASP A 281 -14.62 -9.63 6.95
C ASP A 281 -16.10 -9.81 6.56
N TYR A 282 -17.02 -9.37 7.42
CA TYR A 282 -18.45 -9.36 7.14
C TYR A 282 -18.79 -8.47 5.92
N VAL A 283 -18.36 -7.21 5.91
CA VAL A 283 -18.63 -6.25 4.82
C VAL A 283 -18.04 -6.75 3.50
N LEU A 284 -16.81 -7.26 3.51
CA LEU A 284 -16.19 -7.83 2.31
C LEU A 284 -16.96 -9.05 1.80
N ASN A 285 -17.47 -9.90 2.68
CA ASN A 285 -18.29 -11.04 2.29
C ASN A 285 -19.63 -10.60 1.66
N GLN A 286 -20.30 -9.60 2.25
CA GLN A 286 -21.53 -9.03 1.67
C GLN A 286 -21.28 -8.44 0.29
N PHE A 287 -20.16 -7.74 0.11
CA PHE A 287 -19.79 -7.16 -1.18
C PHE A 287 -19.42 -8.22 -2.22
N ARG A 288 -18.63 -9.24 -1.85
CA ARG A 288 -18.26 -10.35 -2.74
C ARG A 288 -19.46 -11.13 -3.22
N SER A 289 -20.39 -11.44 -2.31
CA SER A 289 -21.63 -12.17 -2.59
C SER A 289 -22.70 -11.34 -3.32
N GLY A 290 -22.48 -10.03 -3.51
CA GLY A 290 -23.42 -9.14 -4.18
C GLY A 290 -24.60 -8.67 -3.32
N ARG A 291 -24.66 -9.07 -2.04
CA ARG A 291 -25.68 -8.61 -1.08
C ARG A 291 -25.56 -7.11 -0.78
N SER A 292 -24.35 -6.57 -0.88
CA SER A 292 -24.11 -5.12 -0.92
C SER A 292 -23.43 -4.79 -2.24
N ALA A 293 -24.07 -3.97 -3.08
CA ALA A 293 -23.53 -3.61 -4.38
C ALA A 293 -22.49 -2.48 -4.30
N ILE A 294 -22.46 -1.73 -3.18
CA ILE A 294 -21.60 -0.56 -3.01
C ILE A 294 -20.69 -0.73 -1.79
N LEU A 295 -19.39 -0.54 -2.00
CA LEU A 295 -18.38 -0.49 -0.96
C LEU A 295 -17.78 0.91 -0.87
N VAL A 296 -17.91 1.57 0.27
CA VAL A 296 -17.25 2.86 0.56
C VAL A 296 -15.99 2.60 1.37
N ALA A 297 -14.83 3.06 0.91
CA ALA A 297 -13.55 2.69 1.48
C ALA A 297 -12.55 3.85 1.58
N THR A 298 -11.65 3.76 2.56
CA THR A 298 -10.38 4.52 2.52
C THR A 298 -9.31 3.72 1.78
N ASP A 299 -8.26 4.40 1.31
CA ASP A 299 -7.12 3.75 0.62
C ASP A 299 -6.57 2.57 1.41
N VAL A 300 -6.33 2.75 2.72
CA VAL A 300 -5.75 1.73 3.58
C VAL A 300 -6.61 0.47 3.63
N ALA A 301 -7.93 0.61 3.62
CA ALA A 301 -8.84 -0.53 3.72
C ALA A 301 -9.16 -1.19 2.37
N ALA A 302 -8.99 -0.48 1.26
CA ALA A 302 -9.21 -1.02 -0.08
C ALA A 302 -7.94 -1.49 -0.80
N ARG A 303 -6.76 -1.17 -0.27
CA ARG A 303 -5.47 -1.71 -0.74
C ARG A 303 -5.41 -3.21 -0.51
N GLY A 304 -4.95 -3.93 -1.53
CA GLY A 304 -4.88 -5.37 -1.48
C GLY A 304 -6.23 -6.07 -1.47
N LEU A 305 -7.37 -5.41 -1.75
CA LEU A 305 -8.61 -6.13 -2.01
C LEU A 305 -8.55 -6.78 -3.41
N ASP A 306 -8.50 -8.11 -3.47
CA ASP A 306 -8.83 -8.87 -4.66
C ASP A 306 -10.32 -9.14 -4.66
N ILE A 307 -11.05 -8.22 -5.28
CA ILE A 307 -12.46 -8.37 -5.56
C ILE A 307 -12.59 -8.36 -7.07
N LYS A 308 -13.03 -9.50 -7.60
CA LYS A 308 -13.35 -9.66 -9.01
C LYS A 308 -14.63 -8.88 -9.32
N ASP A 309 -14.75 -8.48 -10.58
CA ASP A 309 -16.01 -7.96 -11.14
C ASP A 309 -16.47 -6.59 -10.62
N ILE A 310 -15.53 -5.72 -10.19
CA ILE A 310 -15.86 -4.32 -9.92
C ILE A 310 -16.08 -3.62 -11.27
N ARG A 311 -17.30 -3.13 -11.50
CA ARG A 311 -17.70 -2.44 -12.74
C ARG A 311 -17.28 -0.96 -12.73
N VAL A 312 -17.44 -0.31 -11.57
CA VAL A 312 -17.24 1.13 -11.42
C VAL A 312 -16.39 1.45 -10.19
N VAL A 313 -15.40 2.31 -10.38
CA VAL A 313 -14.64 2.95 -9.30
C VAL A 313 -15.04 4.43 -9.24
N ILE A 314 -15.30 4.96 -8.05
CA ILE A 314 -15.61 6.38 -7.85
C ILE A 314 -14.63 6.96 -6.83
N ASN A 315 -13.77 7.88 -7.26
CA ASN A 315 -12.97 8.70 -6.35
C ASN A 315 -13.82 9.88 -5.90
N TYR A 316 -14.53 9.71 -4.78
CA TYR A 316 -15.35 10.78 -4.20
C TYR A 316 -14.48 11.92 -3.71
N ASP A 317 -13.35 11.59 -3.08
CA ASP A 317 -12.26 12.52 -2.82
C ASP A 317 -11.03 12.13 -3.65
N PHE A 318 -10.33 13.13 -4.20
CA PHE A 318 -9.08 12.88 -4.90
C PHE A 318 -8.05 12.29 -3.93
N PRO A 319 -7.26 11.27 -4.33
CA PRO A 319 -6.22 10.70 -3.48
C PRO A 319 -5.08 11.69 -3.20
N ASN A 320 -4.16 11.31 -2.29
CA ASN A 320 -3.00 12.14 -1.93
C ASN A 320 -1.95 12.29 -3.03
N GLY A 321 -2.11 11.59 -4.16
CA GLY A 321 -1.17 11.57 -5.28
C GLY A 321 -1.74 10.79 -6.46
N VAL A 322 -1.13 10.98 -7.63
CA VAL A 322 -1.52 10.31 -8.88
C VAL A 322 -1.19 8.82 -8.89
N GLU A 323 -0.23 8.41 -8.06
CA GLU A 323 0.09 7.00 -7.81
C GLU A 323 -1.14 6.31 -7.22
N ASP A 324 -1.63 6.83 -6.10
CA ASP A 324 -2.82 6.31 -5.42
C ASP A 324 -4.05 6.33 -6.33
N TYR A 325 -4.19 7.35 -7.18
CA TYR A 325 -5.21 7.40 -8.22
C TYR A 325 -5.17 6.17 -9.13
N VAL A 326 -4.01 5.82 -9.69
CA VAL A 326 -3.84 4.63 -10.55
C VAL A 326 -4.24 3.36 -9.80
N HIS A 327 -3.86 3.24 -8.54
CA HIS A 327 -4.18 2.06 -7.72
C HIS A 327 -5.66 1.93 -7.36
N ARG A 328 -6.35 3.05 -7.16
CA ARG A 328 -7.80 3.10 -6.93
C ARG A 328 -8.54 2.68 -8.19
N ILE A 329 -8.26 3.29 -9.34
CA ILE A 329 -8.96 2.95 -10.59
C ILE A 329 -8.63 1.52 -11.04
N GLY A 330 -7.43 1.02 -10.76
CA GLY A 330 -7.03 -0.38 -11.01
C GLY A 330 -7.79 -1.45 -10.21
N ARG A 331 -8.79 -1.06 -9.40
CA ARG A 331 -9.77 -1.99 -8.83
C ARG A 331 -10.77 -2.49 -9.87
N THR A 332 -10.96 -1.76 -10.98
CA THR A 332 -11.74 -2.21 -12.15
C THR A 332 -10.82 -2.55 -13.34
N GLY A 333 -11.39 -3.08 -14.43
CA GLY A 333 -10.66 -3.38 -15.67
C GLY A 333 -9.64 -4.53 -15.56
N ARG A 334 -9.92 -5.53 -14.70
CA ARG A 334 -9.04 -6.69 -14.47
C ARG A 334 -9.35 -7.84 -15.44
N ALA A 335 -8.38 -8.73 -15.66
CA ALA A 335 -8.55 -9.99 -16.40
C ALA A 335 -9.17 -9.84 -17.81
N GLY A 336 -8.88 -8.75 -18.52
CA GLY A 336 -9.39 -8.48 -19.87
C GLY A 336 -10.73 -7.75 -19.93
N ALA A 337 -11.40 -7.53 -18.79
CA ALA A 337 -12.62 -6.73 -18.74
C ALA A 337 -12.33 -5.22 -18.85
N THR A 338 -13.31 -4.46 -19.33
CA THR A 338 -13.30 -2.99 -19.30
C THR A 338 -13.88 -2.46 -17.98
N GLY A 339 -13.41 -1.29 -17.55
CA GLY A 339 -13.86 -0.64 -16.31
C GLY A 339 -14.20 0.83 -16.51
N ILE A 340 -14.97 1.41 -15.59
CA ILE A 340 -15.23 2.86 -15.56
C ILE A 340 -14.72 3.44 -14.23
N ALA A 341 -14.04 4.58 -14.32
CA ALA A 341 -13.61 5.36 -13.16
C ALA A 341 -14.17 6.79 -13.22
N TYR A 342 -14.93 7.20 -12.21
CA TYR A 342 -15.34 8.59 -12.01
C TYR A 342 -14.48 9.23 -10.93
N THR A 343 -14.07 10.48 -11.12
CA THR A 343 -13.22 11.19 -10.16
C THR A 343 -13.68 12.62 -9.98
N PHE A 344 -13.98 12.98 -8.74
CA PHE A 344 -14.35 14.34 -8.39
C PHE A 344 -13.10 15.10 -7.95
N LEU A 345 -12.81 16.20 -8.65
CA LEU A 345 -11.71 17.09 -8.37
C LEU A 345 -12.27 18.41 -7.83
N SER A 346 -11.65 18.94 -6.78
CA SER A 346 -12.01 20.23 -6.19
C SER A 346 -10.79 21.16 -6.17
N ASP A 347 -10.97 22.45 -5.93
CA ASP A 347 -9.87 23.42 -6.00
C ASP A 347 -8.68 23.10 -5.06
N GLN A 348 -8.95 22.45 -3.92
CA GLN A 348 -7.91 21.97 -2.99
C GLN A 348 -6.98 20.90 -3.60
N ASP A 349 -7.41 20.23 -4.67
CA ASP A 349 -6.68 19.15 -5.34
C ASP A 349 -5.81 19.68 -6.50
N ALA A 350 -5.80 21.00 -6.75
CA ALA A 350 -5.15 21.63 -7.90
C ALA A 350 -3.65 21.31 -8.02
N LYS A 351 -2.97 21.05 -6.89
CA LYS A 351 -1.56 20.61 -6.87
C LYS A 351 -1.31 19.30 -7.64
N HIS A 352 -2.33 18.47 -7.81
CA HIS A 352 -2.24 17.19 -8.54
C HIS A 352 -2.67 17.28 -10.01
N ALA A 353 -3.28 18.40 -10.43
CA ALA A 353 -3.86 18.54 -11.76
C ALA A 353 -2.82 18.36 -12.88
N SER A 354 -1.60 18.90 -12.72
CA SER A 354 -0.55 18.77 -13.74
C SER A 354 -0.16 17.32 -14.02
N ASP A 355 0.03 16.52 -12.97
CA ASP A 355 0.40 15.12 -13.13
C ASP A 355 -0.78 14.26 -13.58
N LEU A 356 -2.01 14.62 -13.16
CA LEU A 356 -3.22 13.96 -13.64
C LEU A 356 -3.44 14.18 -15.15
N VAL A 357 -3.18 15.39 -15.66
CA VAL A 357 -3.25 15.68 -17.11
C VAL A 357 -2.31 14.77 -17.88
N LYS A 358 -1.03 14.71 -17.49
CA LYS A 358 -0.03 13.85 -18.14
C LYS A 358 -0.46 12.38 -18.15
N LEU A 359 -1.05 11.92 -17.05
CA LEU A 359 -1.53 10.54 -16.90
C LEU A 359 -2.70 10.27 -17.85
N LEU A 360 -3.71 11.14 -17.90
CA LEU A 360 -4.86 11.01 -18.78
C LEU A 360 -4.45 11.02 -20.26
N GLU A 361 -3.55 11.92 -20.65
CA GLU A 361 -3.00 11.99 -22.01
C GLU A 361 -2.21 10.71 -22.35
N GLY A 362 -1.35 10.24 -21.45
CA GLY A 362 -0.63 8.99 -21.63
C GLY A 362 -1.52 7.73 -21.73
N ALA A 363 -2.74 7.81 -21.19
CA ALA A 363 -3.76 6.76 -21.27
C ALA A 363 -4.75 6.97 -22.43
N ASN A 364 -4.51 7.94 -23.33
CA ASN A 364 -5.41 8.33 -24.43
C ASN A 364 -6.84 8.63 -23.95
N GLN A 365 -6.98 9.27 -22.79
CA GLN A 365 -8.28 9.70 -22.25
C GLN A 365 -8.59 11.15 -22.63
N ASN A 366 -9.87 11.50 -22.66
CA ASN A 366 -10.26 12.89 -22.79
C ASN A 366 -9.88 13.66 -21.51
N VAL A 367 -9.20 14.79 -21.66
CA VAL A 367 -8.82 15.66 -20.55
C VAL A 367 -9.78 16.86 -20.50
N PRO A 368 -10.64 16.97 -19.48
CA PRO A 368 -11.55 18.11 -19.36
C PRO A 368 -10.80 19.45 -19.34
N ILE A 369 -11.37 20.46 -19.97
CA ILE A 369 -10.76 21.79 -20.07
C ILE A 369 -10.56 22.41 -18.69
N GLU A 370 -11.45 22.13 -17.75
CA GLU A 370 -11.40 22.59 -16.37
C GLU A 370 -10.17 22.04 -15.64
N VAL A 371 -9.80 20.77 -15.90
CA VAL A 371 -8.61 20.14 -15.32
C VAL A 371 -7.34 20.75 -15.92
N ARG A 372 -7.33 21.01 -17.24
CA ARG A 372 -6.22 21.73 -17.90
C ARG A 372 -6.04 23.13 -17.30
N ASN A 373 -7.13 23.87 -17.14
CA ASN A 373 -7.11 25.21 -16.54
C ASN A 373 -6.60 25.17 -15.10
N MET A 374 -7.01 24.16 -14.32
CA MET A 374 -6.52 23.95 -12.96
C MET A 374 -5.01 23.65 -12.94
N ALA A 375 -4.52 22.82 -13.85
CA ALA A 375 -3.09 22.52 -14.01
C ALA A 375 -2.27 23.77 -14.36
N SER A 376 -2.79 24.62 -15.25
CA SER A 376 -2.13 25.88 -15.63
C SER A 376 -2.08 26.90 -14.48
N ARG A 377 -3.10 26.94 -13.62
CA ARG A 377 -3.15 27.84 -12.43
C ARG A 377 -2.25 27.35 -11.29
N GLY A 378 -2.13 26.04 -11.10
CA GLY A 378 -1.32 25.42 -10.04
C GLY A 378 0.20 25.57 -10.21
N GLY A 379 0.68 25.97 -11.39
CA GLY A 379 2.11 26.15 -11.68
C GLY A 379 2.72 27.51 -11.29
N GLY A 380 1.92 28.45 -10.77
CA GLY A 380 2.27 29.88 -10.78
C GLY A 380 2.59 30.55 -9.43
N MET A 381 2.47 29.88 -8.27
CA MET A 381 2.52 30.56 -6.97
C MET A 381 3.72 30.16 -6.07
N GLY A 382 4.86 29.82 -6.67
CA GLY A 382 6.05 29.38 -5.94
C GLY A 382 7.40 29.94 -6.40
N ARG A 383 7.42 30.85 -7.41
CA ARG A 383 8.68 31.40 -7.93
C ARG A 383 8.50 32.77 -8.59
N ALA A 384 7.91 33.73 -7.87
CA ALA A 384 8.11 35.14 -8.19
C ALA A 384 9.54 35.53 -7.79
N LYS A 385 10.51 35.17 -8.64
CA LYS A 385 11.85 35.74 -8.63
C LYS A 385 11.64 37.22 -8.90
N ARG A 386 11.80 38.06 -7.87
CA ARG A 386 11.86 39.52 -7.99
C ARG A 386 13.01 39.85 -8.94
N GLN A 387 12.72 39.96 -10.23
CA GLN A 387 13.63 40.47 -11.22
C GLN A 387 13.24 41.92 -11.43
N TRP A 388 13.79 42.78 -10.56
CA TRP A 388 13.83 44.21 -10.82
C TRP A 388 14.61 44.41 -12.13
N GLY A 389 13.97 45.12 -13.06
CA GLY A 389 14.48 45.35 -14.40
C GLY A 389 15.72 46.23 -14.39
N SER A 390 16.69 45.87 -15.23
CA SER A 390 17.74 46.78 -15.69
C SER A 390 17.47 47.04 -17.17
N GLY A 391 16.98 48.25 -17.47
CA GLY A 391 17.11 48.91 -18.77
C GLY A 391 18.14 50.05 -18.68
N PRO A 392 18.69 50.53 -19.79
CA PRO A 392 20.08 51.00 -19.87
C PRO A 392 20.24 52.53 -19.98
N ASN A 393 21.50 52.97 -19.84
CA ASN A 393 22.09 54.30 -20.05
C ASN A 393 21.95 55.37 -18.94
N GLY A 394 23.08 56.01 -18.64
CA GLY A 394 23.11 57.29 -17.91
C GLY A 394 24.46 57.62 -17.27
N TYR A 395 25.33 58.27 -18.02
CA TYR A 395 26.59 58.88 -17.61
C TYR A 395 26.45 59.93 -16.48
N ASN A 396 27.55 60.12 -15.75
CA ASN A 396 28.05 61.38 -15.15
C ASN A 396 27.84 61.66 -13.64
N GLY A 397 28.95 62.05 -12.98
CA GLY A 397 28.93 63.16 -12.02
C GLY A 397 29.23 62.91 -10.54
N GLY A 398 30.50 62.69 -10.19
CA GLY A 398 31.29 63.52 -9.27
C GLY A 398 30.81 63.94 -7.85
N ARG A 399 31.77 63.78 -6.91
CA ARG A 399 32.13 64.64 -5.74
C ARG A 399 31.60 64.33 -4.33
N GLY A 400 32.59 64.18 -3.43
CA GLY A 400 32.62 64.65 -2.03
C GLY A 400 32.01 63.67 -1.04
N GLY A 401 32.63 63.25 0.06
CA GLY A 401 33.70 63.83 0.87
C GLY A 401 33.27 63.69 2.33
N GLY A 402 34.19 63.36 3.24
CA GLY A 402 33.96 63.52 4.69
C GLY A 402 34.17 62.27 5.55
N ARG A 403 35.29 62.30 6.28
CA ARG A 403 35.62 61.50 7.47
C ARG A 403 34.74 61.90 8.66
N TYR A 404 34.69 61.05 9.70
CA TYR A 404 34.64 61.29 11.17
C TYR A 404 34.07 59.99 11.77
N ASP A 405 34.86 59.08 12.36
CA ASP A 405 35.55 59.09 13.65
C ASP A 405 34.62 59.00 14.89
N SER A 406 35.06 58.11 15.79
CA SER A 406 34.83 58.07 17.25
C SER A 406 33.56 57.41 17.82
N SER A 407 33.77 56.17 18.28
CA SER A 407 33.96 55.81 19.70
C SER A 407 33.09 56.50 20.76
N TYR A 408 32.44 55.68 21.59
CA TYR A 408 32.14 55.75 23.04
C TYR A 408 30.81 54.98 23.24
N GLY A 409 30.64 54.06 24.18
CA GLY A 409 31.39 53.75 25.38
C GLY A 409 30.39 53.42 26.49
N GLY A 410 30.40 52.18 26.98
CA GLY A 410 29.93 51.80 28.31
C GLY A 410 28.41 51.72 28.52
N ARG A 411 27.88 51.11 29.58
CA ARG A 411 28.43 50.28 30.67
C ARG A 411 27.21 49.85 31.51
N ASN A 412 27.22 48.62 32.04
CA ASN A 412 26.45 48.14 33.20
C ASN A 412 24.91 48.20 33.12
N GLY A 413 24.14 47.30 33.74
CA GLY A 413 24.42 46.23 34.69
C GLY A 413 23.14 45.92 35.47
N GLY A 414 23.09 44.77 36.15
CA GLY A 414 22.08 44.42 37.15
C GLY A 414 21.15 43.29 36.71
N ARG A 415 21.40 42.04 37.12
CA ARG A 415 20.93 41.38 38.36
C ARG A 415 19.45 41.00 38.34
N GLY A 416 19.17 39.71 38.48
CA GLY A 416 17.82 39.18 38.66
C GLY A 416 17.80 37.65 38.79
N ASN A 417 18.34 37.16 39.90
CA ASN A 417 18.27 35.78 40.38
C ASN A 417 16.83 35.41 40.79
N PHE A 418 16.27 34.29 40.32
CA PHE A 418 15.28 33.49 41.06
C PHE A 418 15.25 32.06 40.53
N GLY A 419 15.77 31.13 41.32
CA GLY A 419 15.38 29.73 41.25
C GLY A 419 14.10 29.52 42.06
N ASN A 420 13.31 28.49 41.71
CA ASN A 420 12.78 27.61 42.73
C ASN A 420 12.39 26.25 42.15
N SER A 421 12.95 25.22 42.78
CA SER A 421 12.54 23.82 42.68
C SER A 421 11.28 23.61 43.53
N TYR A 422 10.36 22.76 43.08
CA TYR A 422 9.40 22.11 43.97
C TYR A 422 9.38 20.61 43.74
N SER A 423 9.85 19.91 44.78
CA SER A 423 9.56 18.52 45.11
C SER A 423 8.22 18.43 45.83
N ASN A 424 7.43 17.41 45.51
CA ASN A 424 6.61 16.55 46.39
C ASN A 424 5.62 15.80 45.49
N GLY A 425 5.22 14.56 45.73
CA GLY A 425 5.34 13.70 46.89
C GLY A 425 4.28 12.61 46.73
N ILE A 426 4.67 11.40 47.10
CA ILE A 426 3.96 10.13 46.99
C ILE A 426 2.60 10.14 47.72
N ARG A 427 1.56 9.55 47.13
CA ARG A 427 0.49 8.86 47.88
C ARG A 427 0.05 7.58 47.18
N SER A 428 0.34 6.49 47.88
CA SER A 428 -0.13 5.12 47.67
C SER A 428 -1.65 5.00 47.89
N ARG A 429 -2.31 4.18 47.07
CA ARG A 429 -3.56 3.49 47.45
C ARG A 429 -3.58 2.10 46.84
N SER A 430 -3.45 1.12 47.73
CA SER A 430 -3.66 -0.30 47.53
C SER A 430 -5.13 -0.60 47.21
N ARG A 431 -5.36 -1.49 46.24
CA ARG A 431 -6.61 -2.25 46.09
C ARG A 431 -6.26 -3.68 45.71
N SER A 432 -6.55 -4.59 46.64
CA SER A 432 -6.45 -6.04 46.48
C SER A 432 -7.61 -6.57 45.61
N PRO A 433 -7.46 -7.73 44.94
CA PRO A 433 -8.47 -8.28 44.03
C PRO A 433 -9.50 -9.17 44.76
N LYS A 434 -10.75 -9.18 44.27
CA LYS A 434 -11.78 -10.16 44.67
C LYS A 434 -11.72 -11.41 43.78
N PRO A 435 -12.00 -12.61 44.33
CA PRO A 435 -11.93 -13.88 43.60
C PRO A 435 -13.18 -14.19 42.77
N TRP A 436 -12.98 -14.89 41.65
CA TRP A 436 -14.02 -15.48 40.82
C TRP A 436 -14.41 -16.86 41.35
N GLN A 437 -15.70 -17.08 41.58
CA GLN A 437 -16.28 -18.39 41.86
C GLN A 437 -16.73 -19.08 40.56
N SER A 438 -16.42 -20.37 40.49
CA SER A 438 -16.87 -21.35 39.51
C SER A 438 -18.31 -21.75 39.80
N SER A 439 -19.12 -21.96 38.75
CA SER A 439 -20.38 -22.70 38.84
C SER A 439 -20.48 -23.60 37.63
N TYR A 440 -20.36 -24.90 37.89
CA TYR A 440 -20.86 -25.99 37.06
C TYR A 440 -22.36 -26.14 37.34
N ALA A 441 -23.16 -26.13 36.28
CA ALA A 441 -24.41 -26.88 36.09
C ALA A 441 -24.73 -26.88 34.60
#